data_AF-A0AA88DUE3-F1
#
_entry.id   AF-A0AA88DUE3-F1
#
_cell.length_a   1.000
_cell.length_b   1.000
_cell.length_c   1.000
_cell.angle_alpha   90.00
_cell.angle_beta   90.00
_cell.angle_gamma   90.00
#
_symmetry.space_group_name_H-M   'P 1'
#
loop_
_entity.id
_entity.type
_entity.pdbx_description
1 polymer ?
#
loop_
_entity_poly.entity_id
_entity_poly.type
_entity_poly.pdbx_seq_one_letter_code
_entity_poly.pdbx_strand_id
1 'polypeptide(L)'
;MERRILQSLGHFATYEELMDEMDQSPFAQAIIYTVMPTKFCAPNFSKFGGTTDPHEHICQYQQVMLRTSMSKELRDAIMCKLFPQSLKGNAIKWFCQLSTSSVASFK
;
A
#
# COMPACT_ATOMS: atom_id res chain seq x y z
N MET A 1 23.34 4.40 -6.62
CA MET A 1 21.96 4.91 -6.47
C MET A 1 21.07 3.90 -5.73
N GLU A 2 21.36 2.59 -5.83
CA GLU A 2 20.59 1.48 -5.22
C GLU A 2 20.83 1.28 -3.71
N ARG A 3 21.94 1.76 -3.16
CA ARG A 3 22.27 1.60 -1.73
C ARG A 3 21.33 2.31 -0.74
N ARG A 4 20.46 3.21 -1.23
CA ARG A 4 19.54 3.99 -0.37
C ARG A 4 18.19 3.31 -0.12
N ILE A 5 17.83 2.29 -0.90
CA ILE A 5 16.58 1.54 -0.71
C ILE A 5 16.77 0.46 0.36
N LEU A 6 17.97 -0.14 0.43
CA LEU A 6 18.29 -1.20 1.40
C LEU A 6 18.35 -0.74 2.87
N GLN A 7 18.42 0.56 3.15
CA GLN A 7 18.61 1.05 4.54
C GLN A 7 17.32 1.27 5.33
N SER A 8 16.13 1.20 4.72
CA SER A 8 14.86 1.39 5.46
C SER A 8 14.11 0.09 5.80
N LEU A 9 14.64 -1.08 5.45
CA LEU A 9 14.02 -2.37 5.75
C LEU A 9 15.10 -3.33 6.28
N GLY A 10 15.47 -3.16 7.55
CA GLY A 10 16.45 -4.00 8.25
C GLY A 10 15.99 -5.43 8.53
N HIS A 11 15.36 -6.10 7.57
CA HIS A 11 14.81 -7.46 7.73
C HIS A 11 15.16 -8.45 6.60
N PHE A 12 15.74 -8.00 5.48
CA PHE A 12 16.01 -8.87 4.32
C PHE A 12 17.52 -9.00 4.09
N ALA A 13 18.01 -10.24 3.99
CA ALA A 13 19.43 -10.55 3.88
C ALA A 13 19.92 -10.53 2.42
N THR A 14 19.03 -10.69 1.43
CA THR A 14 19.38 -10.65 -0.01
C THR A 14 18.33 -9.97 -0.88
N TYR A 15 18.70 -9.61 -2.12
CA TYR A 15 17.76 -9.12 -3.12
C TYR A 15 16.78 -10.20 -3.59
N GLU A 16 17.21 -11.46 -3.62
CA GLU A 16 16.37 -12.61 -4.00
C GLU A 16 15.25 -12.81 -2.96
N GLU A 17 15.56 -12.69 -1.67
CA GLU A 17 14.55 -12.74 -0.60
C GLU A 17 13.53 -11.60 -0.69
N LEU A 18 13.96 -10.40 -1.11
CA LEU A 18 13.07 -9.27 -1.38
C LEU A 18 12.15 -9.54 -2.57
N MET A 19 12.68 -10.16 -3.63
CA MET A 19 11.89 -10.53 -4.81
C MET A 19 10.87 -11.62 -4.48
N ASP A 20 11.25 -12.62 -3.69
CA ASP A 20 10.34 -13.67 -3.22
C ASP A 20 9.18 -13.11 -2.38
N GLU A 21 9.46 -12.14 -1.49
CA GLU A 21 8.39 -11.48 -0.72
C GLU A 21 7.46 -10.64 -1.62
N MET A 22 8.01 -9.96 -2.62
CA MET A 22 7.24 -9.22 -3.62
C MET A 22 6.36 -10.16 -4.46
N ASP A 23 6.85 -11.36 -4.78
CA ASP A 23 6.10 -12.39 -5.50
C ASP A 23 4.98 -13.03 -4.66
N GLN A 24 5.02 -12.90 -3.34
CA GLN A 24 3.90 -13.28 -2.45
C GLN A 24 2.96 -12.10 -2.14
N SER A 25 3.24 -10.91 -2.68
CA SER A 25 2.43 -9.73 -2.41
C SER A 25 1.03 -9.88 -3.00
N PRO A 26 -0.03 -9.42 -2.30
CA PRO A 26 -1.35 -9.33 -2.88
C PRO A 26 -1.44 -8.24 -3.96
N PHE A 27 -0.44 -7.36 -4.08
CA PHE A 27 -0.41 -6.33 -5.11
C PHE A 27 0.06 -6.90 -6.45
N ALA A 28 -0.58 -6.47 -7.54
CA ALA A 28 -0.06 -6.72 -8.88
C ALA A 28 1.28 -6.01 -9.07
N GLN A 29 2.14 -6.55 -9.94
CA GLN A 29 3.47 -6.00 -10.23
C GLN A 29 3.44 -4.50 -10.58
N ALA A 30 2.45 -4.04 -11.35
CA ALA A 30 2.29 -2.62 -11.67
C ALA A 30 2.16 -1.73 -10.43
N ILE A 31 1.48 -2.22 -9.38
CA ILE A 31 1.40 -1.53 -8.10
C ILE A 31 2.73 -1.67 -7.38
N ILE A 32 3.29 -2.87 -7.23
CA ILE A 32 4.56 -3.11 -6.53
C ILE A 32 5.67 -2.18 -7.06
N TYR A 33 5.84 -2.09 -8.37
CA TYR A 33 6.91 -1.31 -9.01
C TYR A 33 6.58 0.18 -9.18
N THR A 34 5.38 0.63 -8.77
CA THR A 34 5.07 2.06 -8.77
C THR A 34 6.01 2.80 -7.82
N VAL A 35 6.77 3.74 -8.39
CA VAL A 35 7.70 4.59 -7.64
C VAL A 35 6.93 5.69 -6.92
N MET A 36 7.09 5.74 -5.59
CA MET A 36 6.53 6.81 -4.77
C MET A 36 7.26 8.12 -5.06
N PRO A 37 6.56 9.27 -5.17
CA PRO A 37 7.21 10.56 -5.33
C PRO A 37 8.19 10.84 -4.18
N THR A 38 9.38 11.37 -4.49
CA THR A 38 10.50 11.51 -3.54
C THR A 38 10.22 12.40 -2.32
N LYS A 39 9.23 13.29 -2.41
CA LYS A 39 8.78 14.17 -1.32
C LYS A 39 7.38 13.82 -0.82
N PHE A 40 6.90 12.63 -1.13
CA PHE A 40 5.58 12.19 -0.67
C PHE A 40 5.60 11.93 0.83
N CYS A 41 4.77 12.65 1.57
CA CYS A 41 4.47 12.36 2.96
C CYS A 41 3.16 11.58 2.99
N ALA A 42 3.20 10.35 3.51
CA ALA A 42 2.00 9.56 3.67
C ALA A 42 1.04 10.30 4.63
N PRO A 43 -0.22 10.52 4.22
CA PRO A 43 -1.18 11.16 5.10
C PRO A 43 -1.56 10.22 6.25
N ASN A 44 -2.09 10.79 7.33
CA ASN A 44 -2.64 9.98 8.41
C ASN A 44 -4.04 9.49 8.03
N PHE A 45 -4.30 8.19 8.24
CA PHE A 45 -5.58 7.57 7.95
C PHE A 45 -6.29 7.17 9.24
N SER A 46 -7.62 7.38 9.27
CA SER A 46 -8.49 6.69 10.21
C SER A 46 -8.26 5.18 10.10
N LYS A 47 -8.16 4.48 11.24
CA LYS A 47 -7.88 3.05 11.26
C LYS A 47 -9.17 2.23 11.26
N PHE A 48 -9.34 1.39 10.24
CA PHE A 48 -10.44 0.45 10.10
C PHE A 48 -10.11 -0.91 10.71
N GLY A 49 -10.93 -1.33 11.67
CA GLY A 49 -10.81 -2.62 12.34
C GLY A 49 -11.68 -3.74 11.74
N GLY A 50 -12.57 -3.42 10.81
CA GLY A 50 -13.58 -4.36 10.29
C GLY A 50 -14.93 -4.33 11.02
N THR A 51 -15.13 -3.44 11.99
CA THR A 51 -16.34 -3.40 12.84
C THR A 51 -17.24 -2.19 12.59
N THR A 52 -16.79 -1.22 11.80
CA THR A 52 -17.54 -0.03 11.41
C THR A 52 -17.98 -0.16 9.95
N ASP A 53 -18.75 0.82 9.44
CA ASP A 53 -19.17 0.81 8.04
C ASP A 53 -17.95 0.85 7.07
N PRO A 54 -17.75 -0.18 6.22
CA PRO A 54 -16.67 -0.17 5.24
C PRO A 54 -16.83 0.91 4.15
N HIS A 55 -18.06 1.29 3.80
CA HIS A 55 -18.29 2.36 2.81
C HIS A 55 -17.84 3.71 3.34
N GLU A 56 -18.18 4.03 4.59
CA GLU A 56 -17.72 5.23 5.26
C GLU A 56 -16.18 5.28 5.29
N HIS A 57 -15.52 4.17 5.64
CA HIS A 57 -14.07 4.08 5.64
C HIS A 57 -13.46 4.34 4.26
N ILE A 58 -13.99 3.72 3.21
CA ILE A 58 -13.52 3.93 1.84
C ILE A 58 -13.69 5.39 1.43
N CYS A 59 -14.84 6.01 1.72
CA CYS A 59 -15.07 7.42 1.42
C CYS A 59 -14.08 8.33 2.16
N GLN A 60 -13.83 8.11 3.45
CA GLN A 60 -12.85 8.88 4.22
C GLN A 60 -11.44 8.69 3.66
N TYR A 61 -11.05 7.46 3.36
CA TYR A 61 -9.75 7.14 2.77
C TYR A 61 -9.54 7.86 1.43
N GLN A 62 -10.53 7.78 0.53
CA GLN A 62 -10.49 8.48 -0.77
C GLN A 62 -10.35 10.00 -0.58
N GLN A 63 -11.10 10.61 0.34
CA GLN A 63 -11.01 12.04 0.61
C GLN A 63 -9.61 12.47 1.08
N VAL A 64 -8.98 11.68 1.96
CA VAL A 64 -7.61 11.93 2.41
C VAL A 64 -6.65 11.86 1.23
N MET A 65 -6.77 10.83 0.39
CA MET A 65 -5.92 10.65 -0.79
C MET A 65 -6.10 11.75 -1.84
N LEU A 66 -7.32 12.24 -2.05
CA LEU A 66 -7.60 13.37 -2.96
C LEU A 66 -6.93 14.68 -2.53
N ARG A 67 -6.65 14.87 -1.23
CA ARG A 67 -5.97 16.05 -0.69
C ARG A 67 -4.45 16.00 -0.83
N THR A 68 -3.90 14.84 -1.17
CA THR A 68 -2.45 14.71 -1.38
C THR A 68 -2.08 15.14 -2.80
N SER A 69 -0.99 15.91 -2.93
CA SER A 69 -0.46 16.33 -4.23
C SER A 69 0.20 15.15 -4.95
N MET A 70 -0.59 14.41 -5.73
CA MET A 70 -0.15 13.31 -6.58
C MET A 70 -0.67 13.45 -8.01
N SER A 71 0.13 13.01 -8.97
CA SER A 71 -0.30 12.93 -10.37
C SER A 71 -1.48 11.97 -10.53
N LYS A 72 -2.31 12.19 -11.54
CA LYS A 72 -3.50 11.37 -11.78
C LYS A 72 -3.12 9.93 -12.15
N GLU A 73 -1.99 9.77 -12.82
CA GLU A 73 -1.45 8.52 -13.35
C GLU A 73 -0.98 7.59 -12.22
N LEU A 74 -0.40 8.15 -11.14
CA LEU A 74 0.12 7.36 -10.01
C LEU A 74 -0.92 7.12 -8.91
N ARG A 75 -2.02 7.89 -8.92
CA ARG A 75 -2.97 7.94 -7.81
C ARG A 75 -3.52 6.57 -7.45
N ASP A 76 -3.96 5.80 -8.42
CA ASP A 76 -4.59 4.49 -8.20
C ASP A 76 -3.62 3.51 -7.51
N ALA A 77 -2.41 3.37 -8.06
CA ALA A 77 -1.40 2.47 -7.48
C ALA A 77 -0.91 2.93 -6.10
N ILE A 78 -0.72 4.23 -5.89
CA ILE A 78 -0.35 4.76 -4.57
C ILE A 78 -1.48 4.55 -3.56
N MET A 79 -2.74 4.68 -3.97
CA MET A 79 -3.89 4.35 -3.14
C MET A 79 -3.89 2.88 -2.73
N CYS A 80 -3.55 1.94 -3.62
CA CYS A 80 -3.38 0.55 -3.22
C CYS A 80 -2.28 0.38 -2.17
N LYS A 81 -1.08 0.96 -2.41
CA LYS A 81 0.07 0.83 -1.51
C LYS A 81 -0.19 1.35 -0.10
N LEU A 82 -0.95 2.44 0.02
CA LEU A 82 -1.20 3.09 1.29
C LEU A 82 -2.44 2.53 2.02
N PHE A 83 -3.30 1.80 1.32
CA PHE A 83 -4.54 1.28 1.91
C PHE A 83 -4.30 0.39 3.14
N PRO A 84 -3.28 -0.50 3.18
CA PRO A 84 -2.97 -1.28 4.38
C PRO A 84 -2.67 -0.41 5.62
N GLN A 85 -2.14 0.81 5.43
CA GLN A 85 -1.91 1.75 6.54
C GLN A 85 -3.22 2.26 7.16
N SER A 86 -4.33 2.15 6.45
CA SER A 86 -5.66 2.48 6.99
C SER A 86 -6.28 1.33 7.76
N LEU A 87 -5.65 0.15 7.82
CA LEU A 87 -6.20 -1.05 8.47
C LEU A 87 -5.59 -1.29 9.86
N LYS A 88 -6.35 -1.96 10.72
CA LYS A 88 -5.91 -2.47 12.02
C LYS A 88 -6.65 -3.77 12.37
N GLY A 89 -6.17 -4.49 13.38
CA GLY A 89 -6.87 -5.65 13.93
C GLY A 89 -7.16 -6.73 12.88
N ASN A 90 -8.42 -7.14 12.77
CA ASN A 90 -8.79 -8.22 11.84
C ASN A 90 -8.71 -7.79 10.37
N ALA A 91 -8.88 -6.51 10.07
CA ALA A 91 -8.85 -6.02 8.68
C ALA A 91 -7.44 -6.15 8.07
N ILE A 92 -6.37 -5.83 8.81
CA ILE A 92 -5.00 -6.01 8.29
C ILE A 92 -4.63 -7.49 8.16
N LYS A 93 -5.14 -8.35 9.06
CA LYS A 93 -4.95 -9.81 8.96
C LYS A 93 -5.60 -10.38 7.70
N TRP A 94 -6.83 -9.95 7.40
CA TRP A 94 -7.51 -10.30 6.16
C TRP A 94 -6.71 -9.85 4.93
N PHE A 95 -6.19 -8.62 4.95
CA PHE A 95 -5.40 -8.10 3.83
C PHE A 95 -4.14 -8.94 3.56
N CYS A 96 -3.43 -9.37 4.60
CA CYS A 96 -2.26 -10.24 4.49
C CYS A 96 -2.58 -11.67 4.01
N GLN A 97 -3.86 -12.06 3.96
CA GLN A 97 -4.33 -13.37 3.49
C GLN A 97 -4.88 -13.33 2.07
N LEU A 98 -4.89 -12.16 1.42
CA LEU A 98 -5.26 -12.03 0.03
C LEU A 98 -4.32 -12.85 -0.86
N SER A 99 -4.85 -13.43 -1.94
CA SER A 99 -4.03 -14.18 -2.89
C SER A 99 -3.05 -13.26 -3.61
N THR A 100 -1.90 -13.80 -3.99
CA THR A 100 -0.90 -13.11 -4.79
C THR A 100 -1.51 -12.38 -5.98
N SER A 101 -1.10 -11.13 -6.20
CA SER A 101 -1.53 -10.28 -7.33
C SER A 101 -3.04 -10.04 -7.43
N SER A 102 -3.84 -10.27 -6.39
CA SER A 102 -5.30 -10.03 -6.44
C SER A 102 -5.70 -8.55 -6.45
N VAL A 103 -4.82 -7.65 -5.99
CA VAL A 103 -5.05 -6.21 -5.95
C VAL A 103 -4.35 -5.59 -7.15
N ALA A 104 -5.10 -5.34 -8.22
CA ALA A 104 -4.59 -4.74 -9.46
C ALA A 104 -4.91 -3.23 -9.60
N SER A 105 -5.92 -2.75 -8.88
CA SER A 105 -6.32 -1.34 -8.84
C SER A 105 -7.00 -0.99 -7.52
N PHE A 106 -7.21 0.31 -7.26
CA PHE A 106 -7.97 0.76 -6.09
C PHE A 106 -9.50 0.76 -6.32
N LYS A 107 -9.90 0.85 -7.60
CA LYS A 107 -11.30 0.83 -8.02
C LYS A 107 -11.96 -0.52 -7.81
#